data_AF-A0A259FV72-F1
#
_entry.id   AF-A0A259FV72-F1
#
_cell.length_a   1.000
_cell.length_b   1.000
_cell.length_c   1.000
_cell.angle_alpha   90.00
_cell.angle_beta   90.00
_cell.angle_gamma   90.00
#
_symmetry.space_group_name_H-M   'P 1'
#
loop_
_entity.id
_entity.type
_entity.pdbx_description
1 polymer ?
#
loop_
_entity_poly.entity_id
_entity_poly.type
_entity_poly.pdbx_seq_one_letter_code
_entity_poly.pdbx_strand_id
1 'polypeptide(L)'
;MLCMAAVSLHAEASDKKSGREREALRRVQQQLVQAQGQIATLEQEKAKLTEDLGKSQAASKVAEDQAASLQREVKAGKQQQSSQAKELVLVKAESSTTAQQLADMRKSLDETTQALKQATADKNNLEAVKGHNEREIGVCESKNMALYGLGRSLMERFEHKTCGEILVQGEPFSGLNKVEVENLLEEYRDKLDDQKLIKPPGS
;
A
#
# COMPACT_ATOMS: atom_id res chain seq x y z
N MET A 1 75.86 44.83 129.27
CA MET A 1 76.43 43.64 128.60
C MET A 1 75.64 43.44 127.31
N LEU A 2 75.93 44.20 126.26
CA LEU A 2 76.93 43.96 125.20
C LEU A 2 76.57 42.81 124.23
N CYS A 3 76.41 43.20 122.95
CA CYS A 3 76.72 42.48 121.70
C CYS A 3 75.74 41.51 121.00
N MET A 4 75.24 42.02 119.84
CA MET A 4 75.41 41.50 118.46
C MET A 4 74.53 40.38 117.86
N ALA A 5 74.41 40.50 116.53
CA ALA A 5 73.83 39.60 115.51
C ALA A 5 72.29 39.69 115.33
N ALA A 6 71.69 39.69 114.14
CA ALA A 6 72.19 39.43 112.78
C ALA A 6 71.29 40.11 111.73
N VAL A 7 71.93 40.54 110.64
CA VAL A 7 71.36 40.74 109.30
C VAL A 7 70.69 39.43 108.84
N SER A 8 69.41 39.43 108.41
CA SER A 8 68.78 38.49 107.44
C SER A 8 67.24 38.59 107.36
N LEU A 9 66.65 39.73 106.99
CA LEU A 9 65.19 39.81 106.72
C LEU A 9 64.79 40.30 105.31
N HIS A 10 65.75 40.55 104.42
CA HIS A 10 65.44 41.08 103.07
C HIS A 10 65.38 40.00 101.96
N ALA A 11 65.51 38.71 102.27
CA ALA A 11 65.55 37.64 101.26
C ALA A 11 64.19 36.92 101.01
N GLU A 12 63.33 36.76 102.02
CA GLU A 12 62.10 35.93 101.90
C GLU A 12 60.92 36.61 101.17
N ALA A 13 60.85 37.94 101.15
CA ALA A 13 59.77 38.65 100.44
C ALA A 13 59.97 38.68 98.91
N SER A 14 61.22 38.55 98.46
CA SER A 14 61.59 38.49 97.04
C SER A 14 61.26 37.12 96.43
N ASP A 15 61.40 36.04 97.22
CA ASP A 15 61.24 34.67 96.74
C ASP A 15 59.77 34.26 96.48
N LYS A 16 58.82 34.75 97.30
CA LYS A 16 57.37 34.55 97.07
C LYS A 16 56.83 35.29 95.83
N LYS A 17 57.43 36.43 95.47
CA LYS A 17 57.11 37.18 94.25
C LYS A 17 57.67 36.47 93.01
N SER A 18 58.90 35.95 93.11
CA SER A 18 59.55 35.09 92.10
C SER A 18 58.76 33.81 91.81
N GLY A 19 58.20 33.15 92.83
CA GLY A 19 57.37 31.96 92.68
C GLY A 19 56.06 32.20 91.93
N ARG A 20 55.35 33.29 92.24
CA ARG A 20 54.11 33.70 91.53
C ARG A 20 54.36 34.07 90.07
N GLU A 21 55.47 34.73 89.77
CA GLU A 21 55.86 35.06 88.40
C GLU A 21 56.18 33.81 87.57
N ARG A 22 56.85 32.81 88.17
CA ARG A 22 57.10 31.51 87.52
C ARG A 22 55.82 30.73 87.24
N GLU A 23 54.86 30.69 88.17
CA GLU A 23 53.56 30.05 87.94
C GLU A 23 52.74 30.78 86.86
N ALA A 24 52.75 32.12 86.85
CA ALA A 24 52.10 32.91 85.81
C ALA A 24 52.73 32.64 84.42
N LEU A 25 54.06 32.61 84.32
CA LEU A 25 54.78 32.23 83.09
C LEU A 25 54.43 30.81 82.62
N ARG A 26 54.30 29.85 83.54
CA ARG A 26 53.95 28.46 83.21
C ARG A 26 52.52 28.33 82.67
N ARG A 27 51.57 29.08 83.22
CA ARG A 27 50.20 29.17 82.70
C ARG A 27 50.16 29.82 81.31
N VAL A 28 50.91 30.90 81.11
CA VAL A 28 51.01 31.57 79.80
C VAL A 28 51.65 30.64 78.76
N GLN A 29 52.70 29.89 79.12
CA GLN A 29 53.27 28.87 78.24
C GLN A 29 52.27 27.75 77.90
N GLN A 30 51.52 27.24 78.87
CA GLN A 30 50.47 26.25 78.60
C GLN A 30 49.38 26.78 77.67
N GLN A 31 48.92 28.02 77.87
CA GLN A 31 47.96 28.68 76.99
C GLN A 31 48.52 28.89 75.58
N LEU A 32 49.80 29.25 75.45
CA LEU A 32 50.47 29.38 74.15
C LEU A 32 50.50 28.05 73.39
N VAL A 33 50.87 26.96 74.07
CA VAL A 33 50.88 25.61 73.47
C VAL A 33 49.46 25.18 73.06
N GLN A 34 48.46 25.47 73.90
CA GLN A 34 47.06 25.15 73.62
C GLN A 34 46.53 25.95 72.42
N ALA A 35 46.85 27.24 72.35
CA ALA A 35 46.50 28.11 71.22
C ALA A 35 47.22 27.70 69.93
N GLN A 36 48.51 27.32 70.00
CA GLN A 36 49.23 26.77 68.86
C GLN A 36 48.61 25.46 68.35
N GLY A 37 48.19 24.57 69.26
CA GLY A 37 47.46 23.37 68.90
C GLY A 37 46.13 23.66 68.20
N GLN A 38 45.37 24.64 68.71
CA GLN A 38 44.11 25.08 68.08
C GLN A 38 44.31 25.72 66.70
N ILE A 39 45.36 26.53 66.53
CA ILE A 39 45.71 27.10 65.22
C ILE A 39 46.04 25.98 64.23
N ALA A 40 46.85 25.00 64.63
CA ALA A 40 47.20 23.87 63.77
C ALA A 40 45.96 23.05 63.37
N THR A 41 45.03 22.80 64.29
CA THR A 41 43.77 22.11 63.97
C THR A 41 42.88 22.93 63.02
N LEU A 42 42.75 24.24 63.25
CA LEU A 42 41.95 25.12 62.40
C LEU A 42 42.55 25.29 61.01
N GLU A 43 43.88 25.34 60.89
CA GLU A 43 44.57 25.35 59.60
C GLU A 43 44.33 24.05 58.83
N GLN A 44 44.37 22.90 59.52
CA GLN A 44 44.07 21.61 58.91
C GLN A 44 42.60 21.50 58.46
N GLU A 45 41.65 21.96 59.28
CA GLU A 45 40.23 22.00 58.92
C GLU A 45 39.96 22.95 57.76
N LYS A 46 40.58 24.13 57.75
CA LYS A 46 40.49 25.08 56.63
C LYS A 46 41.03 24.49 55.34
N ALA A 47 42.15 23.76 55.39
CA ALA A 47 42.71 23.06 54.23
C ALA A 47 41.74 22.00 53.70
N LYS A 48 41.17 21.17 54.59
CA LYS A 48 40.16 20.16 54.22
C LYS A 48 38.90 20.78 53.61
N LEU A 49 38.33 21.81 54.25
CA LEU A 49 37.14 22.50 53.76
C LEU A 49 37.39 23.18 52.40
N THR A 50 38.59 23.72 52.18
CA THR A 50 38.96 24.30 50.87
C THR A 50 39.06 23.22 49.79
N GLU A 51 39.63 22.05 50.12
CA GLU A 51 39.70 20.90 49.22
C GLU A 51 38.29 20.37 48.88
N ASP A 52 37.43 20.20 49.88
CA ASP A 52 36.07 19.72 49.69
C ASP A 52 35.20 20.72 48.91
N LEU A 53 35.37 22.03 49.14
CA LEU A 53 34.74 23.07 48.33
C LEU A 53 35.17 22.97 46.87
N GLY A 54 36.47 22.77 46.62
CA GLY A 54 37.01 22.58 45.27
C GLY A 54 36.43 21.34 44.57
N LYS A 55 36.37 20.20 45.28
CA LYS A 55 35.75 18.97 44.78
C LYS A 55 34.26 19.15 44.50
N SER A 56 33.53 19.79 45.41
CA SER A 56 32.10 20.05 45.23
C SER A 56 31.80 20.99 44.07
N GLN A 57 32.61 22.03 43.87
CA GLN A 57 32.47 22.91 42.71
C GLN A 57 32.77 22.18 41.40
N ALA A 58 33.80 21.32 41.37
CA ALA A 58 34.09 20.51 40.20
C ALA A 58 32.95 19.53 39.88
N ALA A 59 32.40 18.86 40.89
CA ALA A 59 31.26 17.97 40.74
C ALA A 59 29.99 18.71 40.27
N SER A 60 29.71 19.91 40.79
CA SER A 60 28.58 20.74 40.34
C SER A 60 28.69 21.09 38.86
N LYS A 61 29.88 21.51 38.41
CA LYS A 61 30.12 21.84 36.99
C LYS A 61 29.88 20.63 36.08
N VAL A 62 30.40 19.47 36.46
CA VAL A 62 30.18 18.23 35.69
C VAL A 62 28.70 17.87 35.65
N ALA A 63 27.97 18.00 36.77
CA ALA A 63 26.54 17.73 36.82
C ALA A 63 25.72 18.73 35.97
N GLU A 64 26.10 20.02 35.98
CA GLU A 64 25.49 21.06 35.14
C GLU A 64 25.72 20.78 33.65
N ASP A 65 26.94 20.41 33.26
CA ASP A 65 27.28 20.03 31.88
C ASP A 65 26.51 18.80 31.43
N GLN A 66 26.40 17.77 32.28
CA GLN A 66 25.61 16.57 32.02
C GLN A 66 24.12 16.89 31.90
N ALA A 67 23.57 17.71 32.79
CA ALA A 67 22.17 18.13 32.72
C ALA A 67 21.88 18.93 31.43
N ALA A 68 22.80 19.81 31.02
CA ALA A 68 22.71 20.53 29.76
C ALA A 68 22.76 19.59 28.53
N SER A 69 23.63 18.55 28.54
CA SER A 69 23.68 17.54 27.49
C SER A 69 22.38 16.75 27.40
N LEU A 70 21.91 16.20 28.52
CA LEU A 70 20.66 15.43 28.59
C LEU A 70 19.45 16.27 28.16
N GLN A 71 19.40 17.55 28.52
CA GLN A 71 18.35 18.45 28.03
C GLN A 71 18.38 18.63 26.51
N ARG A 72 19.57 18.69 25.89
CA ARG A 72 19.70 18.77 24.43
C ARG A 72 19.26 17.47 23.76
N GLU A 73 19.67 16.33 24.29
CA GLU A 73 19.27 15.00 23.80
C GLU A 73 17.77 14.78 23.90
N VAL A 74 17.13 15.14 25.02
CA VAL A 74 15.67 15.05 25.19
C VAL A 74 14.94 15.95 24.20
N LYS A 75 15.44 17.17 23.95
CA LYS A 75 14.85 18.07 22.95
C LYS A 75 14.98 17.50 21.54
N ALA A 76 16.15 17.00 21.16
CA ALA A 76 16.38 16.36 19.86
C ALA A 76 15.50 15.11 19.69
N GLY A 77 15.43 14.25 20.72
CA GLY A 77 14.58 13.06 20.73
C GLY A 77 13.10 13.39 20.58
N LYS A 78 12.60 14.44 21.27
CA LYS A 78 11.22 14.91 21.10
C LYS A 78 10.93 15.44 19.70
N GLN A 79 11.88 16.15 19.09
CA GLN A 79 11.74 16.64 17.72
C GLN A 79 11.68 15.47 16.72
N GLN A 80 12.56 14.48 16.88
CA GLN A 80 12.58 13.29 16.03
C GLN A 80 11.34 12.42 16.22
N GLN A 81 10.84 12.27 17.45
CA GLN A 81 9.60 11.56 17.72
C GLN A 81 8.40 12.27 17.06
N SER A 82 8.37 13.61 17.10
CA SER A 82 7.33 14.42 16.45
C SER A 82 7.37 14.27 14.93
N SER A 83 8.56 14.26 14.31
CA SER A 83 8.69 14.06 12.86
C SER A 83 8.28 12.64 12.44
N GLN A 84 8.74 11.62 13.18
CA GLN A 84 8.35 10.23 12.93
C GLN A 84 6.86 9.99 13.12
N ALA A 85 6.23 10.62 14.11
CA ALA A 85 4.78 10.54 14.29
C ALA A 85 4.01 11.13 13.10
N LYS A 86 4.48 12.26 12.55
CA LYS A 86 3.88 12.85 11.34
C LYS A 86 4.04 11.94 10.12
N GLU A 87 5.24 11.39 9.93
CA GLU A 87 5.54 10.48 8.83
C GLU A 87 4.68 9.20 8.91
N LEU A 88 4.52 8.62 10.10
CA LEU A 88 3.64 7.47 10.32
C LEU A 88 2.17 7.77 9.96
N VAL A 89 1.68 8.97 10.24
CA VAL A 89 0.32 9.38 9.86
C VAL A 89 0.21 9.48 8.34
N LEU A 90 1.19 10.09 7.67
CA LEU A 90 1.22 10.22 6.21
C LEU A 90 1.27 8.85 5.53
N VAL A 91 2.19 7.98 5.95
CA VAL A 91 2.34 6.63 5.40
C VAL A 91 1.07 5.80 5.60
N LYS A 92 0.39 5.92 6.75
CA LYS A 92 -0.91 5.25 6.97
C LYS A 92 -2.00 5.78 6.05
N ALA A 93 -2.07 7.09 5.83
CA ALA A 93 -3.04 7.70 4.92
C ALA A 93 -2.80 7.27 3.46
N GLU A 94 -1.54 7.28 3.02
CA GLU A 94 -1.14 6.79 1.70
C GLU A 94 -1.47 5.30 1.55
N SER A 95 -1.11 4.47 2.53
CA SER A 95 -1.41 3.03 2.51
C SER A 95 -2.91 2.76 2.41
N SER A 96 -3.74 3.49 3.15
CA SER A 96 -5.20 3.39 3.06
C SER A 96 -5.72 3.80 1.67
N THR A 97 -5.17 4.88 1.10
CA THR A 97 -5.55 5.37 -0.22
C THR A 97 -5.18 4.36 -1.31
N THR A 98 -3.96 3.82 -1.27
CA THR A 98 -3.50 2.80 -2.21
C THR A 98 -4.32 1.52 -2.08
N ALA A 99 -4.70 1.11 -0.85
CA ALA A 99 -5.55 -0.06 -0.65
C ALA A 99 -6.95 0.13 -1.27
N GLN A 100 -7.54 1.32 -1.15
CA GLN A 100 -8.81 1.66 -1.80
C GLN A 100 -8.69 1.64 -3.33
N GLN A 101 -7.69 2.33 -3.88
CA GLN A 101 -7.44 2.34 -5.34
C GLN A 101 -7.26 0.92 -5.89
N LEU A 102 -6.55 0.06 -5.16
CA LEU A 102 -6.32 -1.32 -5.56
C LEU A 102 -7.62 -2.15 -5.53
N ALA A 103 -8.50 -1.91 -4.56
CA ALA A 103 -9.82 -2.53 -4.53
C ALA A 103 -10.71 -2.08 -5.71
N ASP A 104 -10.72 -0.78 -6.02
CA ASP A 104 -11.50 -0.22 -7.14
C ASP A 104 -11.00 -0.73 -8.49
N MET A 105 -9.67 -0.81 -8.67
CA MET A 105 -9.05 -1.38 -9.87
C MET A 105 -9.39 -2.86 -10.03
N ARG A 106 -9.39 -3.64 -8.95
CA ARG A 106 -9.80 -5.05 -8.99
C ARG A 106 -11.26 -5.21 -9.38
N LYS A 107 -12.15 -4.39 -8.82
CA LYS A 107 -13.56 -4.39 -9.18
C LYS A 107 -13.76 -4.05 -10.66
N SER A 108 -13.11 -2.99 -11.15
CA SER A 108 -13.16 -2.58 -12.55
C SER A 108 -12.61 -3.67 -13.49
N LEU A 109 -11.54 -4.37 -13.08
CA LEU A 109 -10.99 -5.48 -13.84
C LEU A 109 -11.97 -6.66 -13.95
N ASP A 110 -12.68 -6.99 -12.87
CA ASP A 110 -13.68 -8.06 -12.86
C ASP A 110 -14.88 -7.71 -13.75
N GLU A 111 -15.42 -6.49 -13.61
CA GLU A 111 -16.51 -5.97 -14.45
C GLU A 111 -16.14 -5.97 -15.94
N THR A 112 -14.95 -5.48 -16.29
CA THR A 112 -14.47 -5.47 -17.68
C THR A 112 -14.22 -6.88 -18.22
N THR A 113 -13.72 -7.79 -17.39
CA THR A 113 -13.52 -9.20 -17.77
C THR A 113 -14.86 -9.89 -18.03
N GLN A 114 -15.87 -9.64 -17.19
CA GLN A 114 -17.21 -10.18 -17.39
C GLN A 114 -17.86 -9.61 -18.66
N ALA A 115 -17.76 -8.30 -18.87
CA ALA A 115 -18.26 -7.64 -20.07
C ALA A 115 -17.59 -8.20 -21.34
N LEU A 116 -16.28 -8.43 -21.30
CA LEU A 116 -15.55 -9.02 -22.43
C LEU A 116 -16.01 -10.44 -22.73
N LYS A 117 -16.24 -11.27 -21.70
CA LYS A 117 -16.78 -12.63 -21.87
C LYS A 117 -18.16 -12.60 -22.52
N GLN A 118 -19.05 -11.73 -22.04
CA GLN A 118 -20.39 -11.58 -22.61
C GLN A 118 -20.33 -11.10 -24.07
N ALA A 119 -19.56 -10.06 -24.36
CA ALA A 119 -19.40 -9.54 -25.71
C ALA A 119 -18.82 -10.59 -26.68
N THR A 120 -17.91 -11.45 -26.19
CA THR A 120 -17.37 -12.56 -26.98
C THR A 120 -18.42 -13.62 -27.25
N ALA A 121 -19.24 -13.97 -26.26
CA ALA A 121 -20.35 -14.92 -26.45
C ALA A 121 -21.38 -14.38 -27.44
N ASP A 122 -21.77 -13.10 -27.30
CA ASP A 122 -22.72 -12.43 -28.21
C ASP A 122 -22.18 -12.38 -29.63
N LYS A 123 -20.89 -12.06 -29.80
CA LYS A 123 -20.22 -12.09 -31.10
C LYS A 123 -20.30 -13.48 -31.74
N ASN A 124 -19.95 -14.53 -31.00
CA ASN A 124 -19.97 -15.89 -31.52
C ASN A 124 -21.40 -16.32 -31.92
N ASN A 125 -22.40 -15.93 -31.13
CA ASN A 125 -23.80 -16.18 -31.46
C ASN A 125 -24.22 -15.45 -32.74
N LEU A 126 -23.86 -14.17 -32.87
CA LEU A 126 -24.14 -13.38 -34.07
C LEU A 126 -23.44 -13.95 -35.31
N GLU A 127 -22.20 -14.41 -35.18
CA GLU A 127 -21.48 -15.08 -36.28
C GLU A 127 -22.17 -16.40 -36.69
N ALA A 128 -22.66 -17.18 -35.72
CA ALA A 128 -23.41 -18.40 -36.00
C ALA A 128 -24.75 -18.11 -36.72
N VAL A 129 -25.52 -17.13 -36.25
CA VAL A 129 -26.78 -16.70 -36.89
C VAL A 129 -26.50 -16.15 -38.28
N LYS A 130 -25.47 -15.31 -38.45
CA LYS A 130 -25.07 -14.80 -39.75
C LYS A 130 -24.75 -15.93 -40.72
N GLY A 131 -23.90 -16.88 -40.30
CA GLY A 131 -23.54 -18.02 -41.14
C GLY A 131 -24.71 -18.96 -41.43
N HIS A 132 -25.72 -19.04 -40.56
CA HIS A 132 -26.99 -19.72 -40.85
C HIS A 132 -27.79 -18.99 -41.94
N ASN A 133 -28.00 -17.69 -41.78
CA ASN A 133 -28.77 -16.88 -42.71
C ASN A 133 -28.11 -16.84 -44.10
N GLU A 134 -26.78 -16.72 -44.18
CA GLU A 134 -26.04 -16.77 -45.44
C GLU A 134 -26.26 -18.11 -46.18
N ARG A 135 -26.31 -19.23 -45.45
CA ARG A 135 -26.64 -20.55 -46.03
C ARG A 135 -28.08 -20.63 -46.52
N GLU A 136 -29.04 -20.15 -45.72
CA GLU A 136 -30.45 -20.14 -46.12
C GLU A 136 -30.69 -19.26 -47.35
N ILE A 137 -30.04 -18.09 -47.43
CA ILE A 137 -30.09 -17.21 -48.59
C ILE A 137 -29.52 -17.92 -49.82
N GLY A 138 -28.35 -18.56 -49.70
CA GLY A 138 -27.76 -19.31 -50.82
C GLY A 138 -28.65 -20.46 -51.33
N VAL A 139 -29.34 -21.17 -50.43
CA VAL A 139 -30.34 -22.18 -50.81
C VAL A 139 -31.52 -21.54 -51.53
N CYS A 140 -32.04 -20.42 -51.03
CA CYS A 140 -33.14 -19.68 -51.68
C CYS A 140 -32.75 -19.19 -53.08
N GLU A 141 -31.56 -18.63 -53.24
CA GLU A 141 -31.03 -18.16 -54.52
C GLU A 141 -30.89 -19.32 -55.52
N SER A 142 -30.30 -20.44 -55.09
CA SER A 142 -30.15 -21.64 -55.93
C SER A 142 -31.51 -22.18 -56.40
N LYS A 143 -32.47 -22.32 -55.49
CA LYS A 143 -33.83 -22.78 -55.82
C LYS A 143 -34.57 -21.80 -56.73
N ASN A 144 -34.41 -20.49 -56.51
CA ASN A 144 -35.00 -19.47 -57.37
C ASN A 144 -34.45 -19.56 -58.80
N MET A 145 -33.12 -19.67 -58.96
CA MET A 145 -32.51 -19.89 -60.28
C MET A 145 -33.01 -21.16 -60.96
N ALA A 146 -33.15 -22.27 -60.21
CA ALA A 146 -33.68 -23.52 -60.75
C ALA A 146 -35.14 -23.39 -61.19
N LEU A 147 -36.00 -22.75 -60.39
CA LEU A 147 -37.40 -22.46 -60.74
C LEU A 147 -37.50 -21.57 -61.97
N TYR A 148 -36.67 -20.53 -62.06
CA TYR A 148 -36.62 -19.64 -63.23
C TYR A 148 -36.22 -20.40 -64.50
N GLY A 149 -35.19 -21.24 -64.41
CA GLY A 149 -34.75 -22.11 -65.51
C GLY A 149 -35.85 -23.06 -65.96
N LEU A 150 -36.53 -23.71 -65.00
CA LEU A 150 -37.65 -24.61 -65.28
C LEU A 150 -38.80 -23.89 -66.00
N GLY A 151 -39.16 -22.69 -65.53
CA GLY A 151 -40.18 -21.85 -66.16
C GLY A 151 -39.82 -21.44 -67.59
N ARG A 152 -38.55 -21.07 -67.84
CA ARG A 152 -38.04 -20.79 -69.20
C ARG A 152 -38.13 -22.01 -70.11
N SER A 153 -37.66 -23.17 -69.65
CA SER A 153 -37.76 -24.41 -70.43
C SER A 153 -39.20 -24.80 -70.73
N LEU A 154 -40.14 -24.53 -69.82
CA LEU A 154 -41.56 -24.76 -70.05
C LEU A 154 -42.10 -23.84 -71.16
N MET A 155 -41.80 -22.53 -71.10
CA MET A 155 -42.20 -21.55 -72.13
C MET A 155 -41.65 -21.91 -73.51
N GLU A 156 -40.36 -22.23 -73.60
CA GLU A 156 -39.68 -22.62 -74.85
C GLU A 156 -40.34 -23.87 -75.46
N ARG A 157 -40.68 -24.88 -74.65
CA ARG A 157 -41.40 -26.06 -75.14
C ARG A 157 -42.80 -25.74 -75.64
N PHE A 158 -43.55 -24.85 -74.97
CA PHE A 158 -44.87 -24.42 -75.45
C PHE A 158 -44.78 -23.63 -76.77
N GLU A 159 -43.78 -22.76 -76.91
CA GLU A 159 -43.53 -21.99 -78.14
C GLU A 159 -43.18 -22.92 -79.31
N HIS A 160 -42.27 -23.88 -79.11
CA HIS A 160 -41.90 -24.86 -80.13
C HIS A 160 -43.02 -25.86 -80.47
N LYS A 161 -43.83 -26.30 -79.49
CA LYS A 161 -45.03 -27.10 -79.77
C LYS A 161 -46.03 -26.33 -80.62
N THR A 162 -46.26 -25.06 -80.32
CA THR A 162 -47.17 -24.21 -81.12
C THR A 162 -46.67 -24.07 -82.56
N CYS A 163 -45.37 -23.99 -82.78
CA CYS A 163 -44.78 -23.90 -84.12
C CYS A 163 -44.75 -25.25 -84.87
N GLY A 164 -44.53 -26.38 -84.17
CA GLY A 164 -44.40 -27.72 -84.77
C GLY A 164 -45.73 -28.49 -84.93
N GLU A 165 -46.66 -28.32 -83.98
CA GLU A 165 -47.96 -29.01 -83.99
C GLU A 165 -48.97 -28.39 -84.97
N ILE A 166 -48.78 -27.11 -85.36
CA ILE A 166 -49.57 -26.51 -86.47
C ILE A 166 -49.28 -27.23 -87.79
N LEU A 167 -48.13 -27.89 -87.97
CA LEU A 167 -47.87 -28.75 -89.14
C LEU A 167 -48.44 -30.18 -89.02
N VAL A 168 -48.72 -30.66 -87.79
CA VAL A 168 -49.18 -32.04 -87.50
C VAL A 168 -50.70 -32.10 -87.23
N GLN A 169 -51.40 -30.97 -87.30
CA GLN A 169 -52.86 -30.83 -87.16
C GLN A 169 -53.70 -31.54 -88.24
N GLY A 170 -53.10 -32.50 -88.97
CA GLY A 170 -53.72 -33.33 -89.99
C GLY A 170 -54.08 -34.75 -89.57
N GLU A 171 -53.79 -35.22 -88.35
CA GLU A 171 -54.20 -36.57 -87.92
C GLU A 171 -55.07 -36.59 -86.65
N PRO A 172 -56.29 -37.16 -86.73
CA PRO A 172 -57.15 -37.36 -85.57
C PRO A 172 -56.87 -38.74 -84.94
N PHE A 173 -56.89 -38.83 -83.59
CA PHE A 173 -56.92 -40.08 -82.80
C PHE A 173 -55.62 -40.92 -82.64
N SER A 174 -54.74 -40.56 -81.70
CA SER A 174 -54.06 -41.58 -80.89
C SER A 174 -53.90 -41.14 -79.44
N GLY A 175 -54.27 -42.00 -78.49
CA GLY A 175 -54.11 -41.75 -77.05
C GLY A 175 -52.64 -41.61 -76.60
N LEU A 176 -51.68 -41.84 -77.51
CA LEU A 176 -50.25 -41.68 -77.30
C LEU A 176 -49.89 -40.21 -76.99
N ASN A 177 -50.45 -39.25 -77.73
CA ASN A 177 -50.23 -37.83 -77.48
C ASN A 177 -50.73 -37.40 -76.08
N LYS A 178 -51.80 -38.03 -75.59
CA LYS A 178 -52.34 -37.77 -74.24
C LYS A 178 -51.38 -38.27 -73.16
N VAL A 179 -50.88 -39.51 -73.29
CA VAL A 179 -49.92 -40.10 -72.35
C VAL A 179 -48.59 -39.33 -72.35
N GLU A 180 -48.12 -38.87 -73.50
CA GLU A 180 -46.91 -38.03 -73.59
C GLU A 180 -47.08 -36.67 -72.89
N VAL A 181 -48.25 -36.05 -73.00
CA VAL A 181 -48.57 -34.80 -72.29
C VAL A 181 -48.71 -35.03 -70.78
N GLU A 182 -49.33 -36.14 -70.36
CA GLU A 182 -49.45 -36.52 -68.95
C GLU A 182 -48.08 -36.78 -68.31
N ASN A 183 -47.23 -37.58 -68.96
CA ASN A 183 -45.85 -37.85 -68.49
C ASN A 183 -45.01 -36.56 -68.39
N LEU A 184 -45.18 -35.64 -69.35
CA LEU A 184 -44.50 -34.35 -69.30
C LEU A 184 -44.99 -33.49 -68.13
N LEU A 185 -46.30 -33.46 -67.90
CA LEU A 185 -46.88 -32.71 -66.77
C LEU A 185 -46.39 -33.27 -65.43
N GLU A 186 -46.30 -34.60 -65.30
CA GLU A 186 -45.72 -35.28 -64.13
C GLU A 186 -44.24 -34.92 -63.95
N GLU A 187 -43.42 -34.99 -65.00
CA GLU A 187 -42.00 -34.63 -64.93
C GLU A 187 -41.78 -33.18 -64.45
N TYR A 188 -42.59 -32.23 -64.93
CA TYR A 188 -42.50 -30.84 -64.50
C TYR A 188 -43.06 -30.62 -63.09
N ARG A 189 -44.08 -31.38 -62.69
CA ARG A 189 -44.60 -31.37 -61.33
C ARG A 189 -43.53 -31.85 -60.34
N ASP A 190 -42.84 -32.95 -60.65
CA ASP A 190 -41.75 -33.47 -59.82
C ASP A 190 -40.62 -32.45 -59.69
N LYS A 191 -40.21 -31.82 -60.81
CA LYS A 191 -39.18 -30.75 -60.79
C LYS A 191 -39.61 -29.52 -59.98
N LEU A 192 -40.89 -29.15 -59.98
CA LEU A 192 -41.42 -28.05 -59.17
C LEU A 192 -41.44 -28.42 -57.67
N ASP A 193 -41.84 -29.66 -57.36
CA ASP A 193 -41.88 -30.15 -55.99
C ASP A 193 -40.47 -30.25 -55.37
N ASP A 194 -39.45 -30.64 -56.15
CA ASP A 194 -38.04 -30.65 -55.71
C ASP A 194 -37.51 -29.26 -55.33
N GLN A 195 -37.95 -28.21 -56.04
CA GLN A 195 -37.51 -26.84 -55.78
C GLN A 195 -38.33 -26.13 -54.70
N LYS A 196 -39.42 -26.73 -54.21
CA LYS A 196 -40.24 -26.14 -53.15
C LYS A 196 -39.43 -25.91 -51.87
N LEU A 197 -39.49 -24.70 -51.33
CA LEU A 197 -38.91 -24.40 -50.02
C LEU A 197 -39.82 -25.01 -48.94
N ILE A 198 -39.29 -25.98 -48.19
CA ILE A 198 -39.94 -26.52 -47.01
C ILE A 198 -39.26 -25.88 -45.80
N LYS A 199 -39.98 -25.01 -45.08
CA LYS A 199 -39.50 -24.49 -43.81
C LYS A 199 -39.52 -25.63 -42.78
N PRO A 200 -38.39 -26.01 -42.16
CA PRO A 200 -38.42 -27.03 -41.12
C PRO A 200 -39.19 -26.51 -39.89
N PRO A 201 -39.91 -27.38 -39.14
CA PRO A 201 -40.61 -26.98 -37.94
C PRO A 201 -39.59 -26.59 -36.86
N GLY A 202 -39.53 -25.29 -36.53
CA GLY A 202 -38.69 -24.77 -35.44
C GLY A 202 -37.75 -23.62 -35.79
N SER A 203 -37.74 -23.10 -37.02
CA SER A 203 -37.09 -21.83 -37.37
C SER A 203 -37.97 -20.60 -37.15
#